data_AF-A0A9P9AG87-F1
#
_entry.id   AF-A0A9P9AG87-F1
#
_cell.length_a   1.000
_cell.length_b   1.000
_cell.length_c   1.000
_cell.angle_alpha   90.00
_cell.angle_beta   90.00
_cell.angle_gamma   90.00
#
_symmetry.space_group_name_H-M   'P 1'
#
loop_
_entity.id
_entity.type
_entity.pdbx_description
1 polymer ?
#
loop_
_entity_poly.entity_id
_entity_poly.type
_entity_poly.pdbx_seq_one_letter_code
_entity_poly.pdbx_strand_id
1 'polypeptide(L)'
;MSPSPLAAIQPTPPPTPRLILSTIVAATNAPASGPHTFAPYIKVRSLVDIDTDIRDLLLAGLDPKDTGRSGWVYGFRFPAAYTITALPKPYSAHDSPDAVARQHRGVFRVPTRYYLLVEGLVHLELDGTRRRETVPCPKCQVRHIEWFEVDAAVARHKVEAWRDWVGREPFEGRVLKKEWVARLRMVKIGQEG
;
A
#
# COMPACT_ATOMS: atom_id res chain seq x y z
N MET A 1 -73.61 -11.06 -12.35
CA MET A 1 -72.34 -11.20 -11.61
C MET A 1 -71.59 -9.89 -11.75
N SER A 2 -71.46 -9.14 -10.68
CA SER A 2 -70.84 -7.81 -10.65
C SER A 2 -69.32 -7.90 -10.81
N PRO A 3 -68.69 -7.05 -11.64
CA PRO A 3 -67.27 -6.77 -11.50
C PRO A 3 -67.04 -5.53 -10.63
N SER A 4 -66.21 -5.69 -9.60
CA SER A 4 -65.69 -4.62 -8.74
C SER A 4 -64.85 -3.61 -9.54
N PRO A 5 -64.90 -2.31 -9.24
CA PRO A 5 -63.93 -1.36 -9.79
C PRO A 5 -62.58 -1.43 -9.05
N LEU A 6 -61.51 -1.58 -9.83
CA LEU A 6 -60.11 -1.46 -9.40
C LEU A 6 -59.82 -0.02 -8.94
N ALA A 7 -59.25 0.10 -7.74
CA ALA A 7 -58.75 1.36 -7.20
C ALA A 7 -57.57 1.89 -8.02
N ALA A 8 -57.63 3.16 -8.40
CA ALA A 8 -56.56 3.87 -9.08
C ALA A 8 -55.38 4.12 -8.12
N ILE A 9 -54.19 3.63 -8.47
CA ILE A 9 -52.94 3.92 -7.78
C ILE A 9 -52.44 5.28 -8.28
N GLN A 10 -52.40 6.28 -7.39
CA GLN A 10 -51.75 7.56 -7.67
C GLN A 10 -50.21 7.41 -7.65
N PRO A 11 -49.47 8.04 -8.58
CA PRO A 11 -48.01 8.03 -8.56
C PRO A 11 -47.48 8.91 -7.43
N THR A 12 -46.62 8.36 -6.58
CA THR A 12 -45.88 9.12 -5.58
C THR A 12 -44.78 9.95 -6.26
N PRO A 13 -44.56 11.21 -5.87
CA PRO A 13 -43.43 11.99 -6.36
C PRO A 13 -42.11 11.45 -5.80
N PRO A 14 -40.99 11.53 -6.55
CA PRO A 14 -39.69 11.08 -6.07
C PRO A 14 -39.25 11.93 -4.87
N PRO A 15 -38.57 11.33 -3.87
CA PRO A 15 -38.03 12.09 -2.75
C PRO A 15 -36.96 13.06 -3.23
N THR A 16 -37.18 14.35 -2.95
CA THR A 16 -36.20 15.42 -3.12
C THR A 16 -34.93 15.09 -2.32
N PRO A 17 -33.72 15.19 -2.90
CA PRO A 17 -32.50 15.05 -2.12
C PRO A 17 -32.42 16.18 -1.09
N ARG A 18 -32.62 15.84 0.19
CA ARG A 18 -32.31 16.72 1.31
C ARG A 18 -30.80 16.93 1.33
N LEU A 19 -30.37 18.15 0.99
CA LEU A 19 -29.08 18.68 1.42
C LEU A 19 -29.06 18.68 2.94
N ILE A 20 -28.44 17.66 3.54
CA ILE A 20 -27.98 17.75 4.92
C ILE A 20 -26.72 18.60 4.87
N LEU A 21 -26.92 19.89 5.12
CA LEU A 21 -25.89 20.83 5.48
C LEU A 21 -25.32 20.38 6.84
N SER A 22 -24.33 19.49 6.83
CA SER A 22 -23.55 19.22 8.04
C SER A 22 -22.67 20.44 8.30
N THR A 23 -23.18 21.26 9.21
CA THR A 23 -22.51 22.23 10.08
C THR A 23 -20.99 22.28 9.89
N ILE A 24 -20.52 23.42 9.36
CA ILE A 24 -19.17 23.90 9.60
C ILE A 24 -19.06 24.06 11.12
N VAL A 25 -18.51 23.06 11.80
CA VAL A 25 -17.97 23.28 13.13
C VAL A 25 -16.72 24.12 12.90
N ALA A 26 -16.80 25.38 13.33
CA ALA A 26 -15.69 26.29 13.40
C ALA A 26 -14.44 25.55 13.90
N ALA A 27 -13.32 25.79 13.22
CA ALA A 27 -12.02 25.28 13.57
C ALA A 27 -11.76 25.48 15.07
N THR A 28 -12.00 24.43 15.86
CA THR A 28 -11.41 24.34 17.18
C THR A 28 -9.92 24.23 16.94
N ASN A 29 -9.17 25.23 17.40
CA ASN A 29 -7.72 25.24 17.46
C ASN A 29 -7.23 23.85 17.85
N ALA A 30 -6.82 23.06 16.85
CA ALA A 30 -6.21 21.77 17.10
C ALA A 30 -4.90 22.06 17.86
N PRO A 31 -4.63 21.36 18.98
CA PRO A 31 -3.37 21.54 19.68
C PRO A 31 -2.24 21.33 18.66
N ALA A 32 -1.26 22.23 18.68
CA ALA A 32 -0.08 22.15 17.83
C ALA A 32 0.45 20.71 17.87
N SER A 33 0.31 20.00 16.75
CA SER A 33 0.66 18.59 16.67
C SER A 33 2.15 18.47 16.97
N GLY A 34 2.50 17.85 18.10
CA GLY A 34 3.89 17.58 18.45
C GLY A 34 4.60 16.80 17.34
N PRO A 35 5.94 16.85 17.28
CA PRO A 35 6.69 16.19 16.22
C PRO A 35 6.43 14.68 16.26
N HIS A 36 6.34 14.08 15.06
CA HIS A 36 6.37 12.62 14.97
C HIS A 36 7.71 12.12 15.51
N THR A 37 7.65 11.08 16.32
CA THR A 37 8.83 10.42 16.85
C THR A 37 8.85 8.98 16.35
N PHE A 38 9.99 8.60 15.78
CA PHE A 38 10.18 7.30 15.15
C PHE A 38 11.24 6.51 15.90
N ALA A 39 11.04 5.20 15.96
CA ALA A 39 12.05 4.23 16.38
C ALA A 39 12.19 3.15 15.30
N PRO A 40 13.32 2.41 15.25
CA PRO A 40 13.43 1.20 14.45
C PRO A 40 12.25 0.25 14.71
N TYR A 41 11.67 -0.31 13.63
CA TYR A 41 10.47 -1.15 13.71
C TYR A 41 10.74 -2.52 14.37
N ILE A 42 11.95 -3.08 14.22
CA ILE A 42 12.39 -4.39 14.75
C ILE A 42 13.84 -4.29 15.28
N LYS A 43 14.29 -5.30 16.05
CA LYS A 43 15.72 -5.59 16.25
C LYS A 43 16.44 -5.67 14.90
N VAL A 44 17.74 -5.38 14.89
CA VAL A 44 18.58 -5.53 13.69
C VAL A 44 18.39 -6.93 13.12
N ARG A 45 17.86 -7.02 11.89
CA ARG A 45 17.78 -8.27 11.15
C ARG A 45 19.04 -8.44 10.31
N SER A 46 19.50 -9.67 10.20
CA SER A 46 20.60 -9.99 9.31
C SER A 46 20.16 -9.94 7.85
N LEU A 47 21.13 -9.81 6.94
CA LEU A 47 20.88 -10.00 5.52
C LEU A 47 20.39 -11.43 5.24
N VAL A 48 20.84 -12.40 6.03
CA VAL A 48 20.44 -13.81 5.97
C VAL A 48 18.95 -13.98 6.23
N ASP A 49 18.42 -13.31 7.26
CA ASP A 49 17.00 -13.32 7.59
C ASP A 49 16.16 -12.67 6.48
N ILE A 50 16.60 -11.53 5.97
CA ILE A 50 15.92 -10.81 4.89
C ILE A 50 15.87 -11.65 3.61
N ASP A 51 17.01 -12.23 3.21
CA ASP A 51 17.10 -13.08 2.02
C ASP A 51 16.24 -14.36 2.16
N THR A 52 16.16 -14.91 3.38
CA THR A 52 15.30 -16.06 3.69
C THR A 52 13.83 -15.70 3.52
N ASP A 53 13.38 -14.58 4.08
CA ASP A 53 12.00 -14.14 3.94
C ASP A 53 11.63 -13.82 2.48
N ILE A 54 12.55 -13.18 1.73
CA ILE A 54 12.35 -12.91 0.30
C ILE A 54 12.17 -14.23 -0.46
N ARG A 55 13.03 -15.22 -0.19
CA ARG A 55 12.91 -16.56 -0.79
C ARG A 55 11.57 -17.19 -0.44
N ASP A 56 11.19 -17.17 0.83
CA ASP A 56 9.95 -17.80 1.31
C ASP A 56 8.72 -17.13 0.69
N LEU A 57 8.69 -15.79 0.59
CA LEU A 57 7.64 -15.04 -0.10
C LEU A 57 7.52 -15.45 -1.57
N LEU A 58 8.64 -15.57 -2.28
CA LEU A 58 8.64 -15.99 -3.70
C LEU A 58 8.17 -17.44 -3.88
N LEU A 59 8.53 -18.34 -2.96
CA LEU A 59 8.15 -19.75 -3.00
C LEU A 59 6.69 -19.99 -2.60
N ALA A 60 6.12 -19.14 -1.73
CA ALA A 60 4.71 -19.20 -1.36
C ALA A 60 3.78 -18.93 -2.57
N GLY A 61 4.29 -18.22 -3.58
CA GLY A 61 3.57 -17.88 -4.79
C GLY A 61 2.75 -16.59 -4.66
N LEU A 62 2.01 -16.27 -5.73
CA LEU A 62 1.23 -15.03 -5.79
C LEU A 62 0.00 -15.08 -4.87
N ASP A 63 -0.25 -13.97 -4.16
CA ASP A 63 -1.47 -13.79 -3.39
C ASP A 63 -2.69 -14.02 -4.30
N PRO A 64 -3.78 -14.67 -3.82
CA PRO A 64 -5.01 -14.81 -4.61
C PRO A 64 -5.56 -13.49 -5.17
N LYS A 65 -5.27 -12.36 -4.53
CA LYS A 65 -5.63 -11.00 -4.95
C LYS A 65 -4.70 -10.46 -6.04
N ASP A 66 -3.48 -10.99 -6.14
CA ASP A 66 -2.53 -10.72 -7.23
C ASP A 66 -2.97 -11.45 -8.50
N THR A 67 -4.08 -10.98 -9.07
CA THR A 67 -4.74 -11.53 -10.27
C THR A 67 -3.97 -11.29 -11.58
N GLY A 68 -2.69 -10.88 -11.51
CA GLY A 68 -1.91 -10.44 -12.67
C GLY A 68 -2.31 -9.09 -13.23
N ARG A 69 -3.25 -8.39 -12.57
CA ARG A 69 -3.64 -7.02 -12.89
C ARG A 69 -2.45 -6.09 -12.70
N SER A 70 -2.37 -5.10 -13.58
CA SER A 70 -1.42 -4.00 -13.45
C SER A 70 -1.92 -3.05 -12.37
N GLY A 71 -0.99 -2.58 -11.54
CA GLY A 71 -1.21 -1.59 -10.51
C GLY A 71 -0.02 -0.64 -10.42
N TRP A 72 0.06 0.08 -9.31
CA TRP A 72 1.11 1.07 -9.08
C TRP A 72 1.68 0.87 -7.67
N VAL A 73 3.01 0.92 -7.58
CA VAL A 73 3.71 1.09 -6.31
C VAL A 73 4.08 2.56 -6.18
N TYR A 74 3.72 3.17 -5.05
CA TYR A 74 3.94 4.59 -4.79
C TYR A 74 5.02 4.80 -3.73
N GLY A 75 5.89 5.79 -3.95
CA GLY A 75 6.81 6.28 -2.95
C GLY A 75 6.35 7.64 -2.43
N PHE A 76 6.14 7.74 -1.13
CA PHE A 76 5.80 9.00 -0.46
C PHE A 76 6.97 9.47 0.40
N ARG A 77 7.26 10.77 0.35
CA ARG A 77 8.18 11.38 1.31
C ARG A 77 7.42 11.64 2.60
N PHE A 78 8.09 11.50 3.73
CA PHE A 78 7.64 12.08 4.99
C PHE A 78 8.13 13.55 5.07
N PRO A 79 7.27 14.57 4.96
CA PRO A 79 7.58 15.96 5.18
C PRO A 79 7.80 16.21 6.66
N ALA A 80 8.77 17.06 6.93
CA ALA A 80 9.11 17.50 8.28
C ALA A 80 7.95 18.18 9.04
N ALA A 81 6.89 18.64 8.35
CA ALA A 81 5.76 19.38 8.93
C ALA A 81 4.43 18.61 8.89
N TYR A 82 4.43 17.27 9.01
CA TYR A 82 3.35 16.47 8.42
C TYR A 82 1.96 16.55 9.08
N THR A 83 0.96 16.73 8.22
CA THR A 83 -0.45 16.49 8.47
C THR A 83 -1.01 15.54 7.42
N ILE A 84 -0.67 14.25 7.43
CA ILE A 84 -1.43 13.24 6.66
C ILE A 84 -2.70 12.88 7.43
N THR A 85 -3.87 13.13 6.85
CA THR A 85 -5.18 12.83 7.48
C THR A 85 -5.48 11.33 7.53
N ALA A 86 -4.89 10.56 6.62
CA ALA A 86 -4.80 9.10 6.61
C ALA A 86 -3.81 8.68 5.52
N LEU A 87 -3.02 7.63 5.73
CA LEU A 87 -2.31 6.99 4.62
C LEU A 87 -3.37 6.57 3.59
N PRO A 88 -3.17 6.84 2.29
CA PRO A 88 -4.06 6.32 1.28
C PRO A 88 -4.06 4.79 1.40
N LYS A 89 -5.24 4.18 1.53
CA LYS A 89 -5.37 2.72 1.42
C LYS A 89 -4.73 2.29 0.09
N PRO A 90 -4.11 1.10 -0.05
CA PRO A 90 -3.61 0.64 -1.34
C PRO A 90 -4.77 0.66 -2.34
N TYR A 91 -4.76 1.66 -3.24
CA TYR A 91 -5.92 2.00 -4.05
C TYR A 91 -6.03 1.05 -5.24
N SER A 92 -7.22 0.48 -5.40
CA SER A 92 -7.63 -0.23 -6.61
C SER A 92 -7.73 0.74 -7.79
N ALA A 93 -7.64 0.18 -9.01
CA ALA A 93 -7.43 0.85 -10.30
C ALA A 93 -8.41 1.97 -10.73
N HIS A 94 -9.30 2.45 -9.86
CA HIS A 94 -10.37 3.41 -10.19
C HIS A 94 -10.01 4.88 -10.01
N ASP A 95 -8.98 5.21 -9.23
CA ASP A 95 -8.53 6.60 -9.07
C ASP A 95 -7.43 6.97 -10.07
N SER A 96 -7.49 8.20 -10.60
CA SER A 96 -6.43 8.72 -11.45
C SER A 96 -5.10 8.71 -10.69
N PRO A 97 -4.06 8.02 -11.19
CA PRO A 97 -2.74 7.98 -10.54
C PRO A 97 -2.16 9.38 -10.27
N ASP A 98 -2.55 10.38 -11.06
CA ASP A 98 -2.12 11.78 -10.91
C ASP A 98 -2.84 12.50 -9.76
N ALA A 99 -4.06 12.10 -9.42
CA ALA A 99 -4.76 12.63 -8.26
C ALA A 99 -4.08 12.20 -6.96
N VAL A 100 -3.73 10.91 -6.85
CA VAL A 100 -3.05 10.33 -5.67
C VAL A 100 -1.67 10.96 -5.47
N ALA A 101 -0.86 11.05 -6.54
CA ALA A 101 0.47 11.65 -6.47
C ALA A 101 0.42 13.12 -6.03
N ARG A 102 -0.55 13.89 -6.54
CA ARG A 102 -0.74 15.30 -6.16
C ARG A 102 -1.23 15.45 -4.71
N GLN A 103 -2.17 14.62 -4.28
CA GLN A 103 -2.77 14.71 -2.94
C GLN A 103 -1.76 14.37 -1.83
N HIS A 104 -0.86 13.42 -2.08
CA HIS A 104 0.03 12.87 -1.05
C HIS A 104 1.51 13.25 -1.22
N ARG A 105 1.81 14.23 -2.10
CA ARG A 105 3.19 14.62 -2.44
C ARG A 105 4.04 13.40 -2.82
N GLY A 106 3.49 12.56 -3.70
CA GLY A 106 4.18 11.38 -4.21
C GLY A 106 5.53 11.79 -4.80
N VAL A 107 6.60 11.13 -4.36
CA VAL A 107 7.96 11.34 -4.89
C VAL A 107 8.12 10.57 -6.18
N PHE A 108 7.51 9.39 -6.24
CA PHE A 108 7.49 8.55 -7.42
C PHE A 108 6.28 7.63 -7.44
N ARG A 109 5.98 7.11 -8.63
CA ARG A 109 5.11 5.95 -8.83
C ARG A 109 5.73 5.07 -9.90
N VAL A 110 5.61 3.76 -9.75
CA VAL A 110 6.11 2.77 -10.70
C VAL A 110 4.95 1.86 -11.10
N PRO A 111 4.57 1.80 -12.39
CA PRO A 111 3.57 0.85 -12.84
C PRO A 111 4.18 -0.55 -12.84
N THR A 112 3.42 -1.54 -12.36
CA THR A 112 3.88 -2.93 -12.33
C THR A 112 2.72 -3.91 -12.36
N ARG A 113 2.97 -5.11 -12.89
CA ARG A 113 2.14 -6.28 -12.60
C ARG A 113 2.49 -6.81 -11.21
N TYR A 114 1.57 -7.52 -10.58
CA TYR A 114 1.74 -8.10 -9.24
C TYR A 114 2.23 -7.05 -8.23
N TYR A 115 1.55 -5.91 -8.16
CA TYR A 115 1.99 -4.77 -7.34
C TYR A 115 2.05 -5.10 -5.85
N LEU A 116 1.20 -6.02 -5.36
CA LEU A 116 1.24 -6.47 -3.96
C LEU A 116 2.51 -7.29 -3.69
N LEU A 117 2.89 -8.20 -4.59
CA LEU A 117 4.17 -8.89 -4.52
C LEU A 117 5.36 -7.91 -4.53
N VAL A 118 5.38 -6.95 -5.47
CA VAL A 118 6.48 -5.96 -5.56
C VAL A 118 6.56 -5.13 -4.28
N GLU A 119 5.44 -4.68 -3.74
CA GLU A 119 5.38 -3.96 -2.46
C GLU A 119 5.93 -4.82 -1.31
N GLY A 120 5.51 -6.09 -1.21
CA GLY A 120 6.00 -7.01 -0.19
C GLY A 120 7.51 -7.25 -0.27
N LEU A 121 8.05 -7.45 -1.47
CA LEU A 121 9.48 -7.66 -1.69
C LEU A 121 10.31 -6.42 -1.30
N VAL A 122 9.82 -5.23 -1.66
CA VAL A 122 10.47 -3.96 -1.28
C VAL A 122 10.41 -3.75 0.23
N HIS A 123 9.30 -4.10 0.88
CA HIS A 123 9.18 -4.01 2.34
C HIS A 123 10.18 -4.93 3.05
N LEU A 124 10.38 -6.16 2.57
CA LEU A 124 11.38 -7.09 3.10
C LEU A 124 12.81 -6.56 2.87
N GLU A 125 13.12 -6.12 1.65
CA GLU A 125 14.46 -5.64 1.30
C GLU A 125 14.85 -4.37 2.07
N LEU A 126 13.88 -3.51 2.38
CA LEU A 126 14.09 -2.27 3.13
C LEU A 126 13.84 -2.42 4.64
N ASP A 127 13.56 -3.63 5.15
CA ASP A 127 13.10 -3.84 6.53
C ASP A 127 14.08 -3.28 7.59
N GLY A 128 15.39 -3.37 7.34
CA GLY A 128 16.42 -2.78 8.22
C GLY A 128 16.37 -1.24 8.33
N THR A 129 15.78 -0.58 7.35
CA THR A 129 15.54 0.88 7.36
C THR A 129 14.15 1.25 7.85
N ARG A 130 13.32 0.28 8.21
CA ARG A 130 11.94 0.50 8.61
C ARG A 130 11.86 1.21 9.96
N ARG A 131 10.89 2.11 10.04
CA ARG A 131 10.62 2.98 11.19
C ARG A 131 9.15 2.86 11.58
N ARG A 132 8.94 2.89 12.89
CA ARG A 132 7.64 2.87 13.55
C ARG A 132 7.45 4.15 14.32
N GLU A 133 6.25 4.71 14.30
CA GLU A 133 5.92 5.76 15.26
C GLU A 133 5.92 5.20 16.70
N THR A 134 6.66 5.84 17.60
CA THR A 134 6.78 5.40 19.01
C THR A 134 5.48 5.64 19.77
N VAL A 135 4.79 6.73 19.43
CA VAL A 135 3.45 7.10 19.88
C VAL A 135 2.48 7.09 18.70
N PRO A 136 1.17 6.87 18.89
CA PRO A 136 0.21 7.02 17.81
C PRO A 136 0.35 8.39 17.12
N CYS A 137 0.18 8.40 15.80
CA CYS A 137 0.19 9.61 14.99
C CYS A 137 -0.67 10.70 15.64
N PRO A 138 -0.12 11.90 15.90
CA PRO A 138 -0.89 12.99 16.51
C PRO A 138 -2.16 13.37 15.73
N LYS A 139 -2.20 13.08 14.42
CA LYS A 139 -3.32 13.43 13.54
C LYS A 139 -4.36 12.32 13.38
N CYS A 140 -3.97 11.10 13.05
CA CYS A 140 -4.91 10.00 12.79
C CYS A 140 -5.02 8.99 13.94
N GLN A 141 -4.23 9.17 15.02
CA GLN A 141 -4.26 8.35 16.24
C GLN A 141 -3.97 6.85 16.02
N VAL A 142 -3.45 6.48 14.84
CA VAL A 142 -2.93 5.13 14.57
C VAL A 142 -1.41 5.15 14.56
N ARG A 143 -0.77 4.01 14.85
CA ARG A 143 0.69 3.88 14.72
C ARG A 143 1.01 3.52 13.28
N HIS A 144 1.64 4.42 12.54
CA HIS A 144 2.16 4.07 11.21
C HIS A 144 3.37 3.13 11.35
N ILE A 145 3.35 2.04 10.58
CA ILE A 145 4.37 0.98 10.64
C ILE A 145 5.16 0.83 9.34
N GLU A 146 4.97 1.70 8.36
CA GLU A 146 5.46 1.49 6.98
C GLU A 146 6.33 2.65 6.47
N TRP A 147 7.05 3.31 7.38
CA TRP A 147 8.02 4.33 6.99
C TRP A 147 9.40 3.70 6.85
N PHE A 148 10.14 4.09 5.81
CA PHE A 148 11.51 3.66 5.57
C PHE A 148 12.42 4.88 5.61
N GLU A 149 13.48 4.82 6.41
CA GLU A 149 14.52 5.86 6.45
C GLU A 149 15.55 5.59 5.35
N VAL A 150 15.21 5.98 4.13
CA VAL A 150 16.01 5.74 2.92
C VAL A 150 15.83 6.87 1.92
N ASP A 151 16.84 7.12 1.11
CA ASP A 151 16.74 8.08 0.00
C ASP A 151 15.67 7.67 -1.00
N ALA A 152 14.91 8.65 -1.50
CA ALA A 152 13.85 8.41 -2.48
C ALA A 152 14.36 7.74 -3.77
N ALA A 153 15.59 8.05 -4.19
CA ALA A 153 16.22 7.43 -5.35
C ALA A 153 16.51 5.95 -5.11
N VAL A 154 16.97 5.60 -3.90
CA VAL A 154 17.23 4.20 -3.50
C VAL A 154 15.92 3.43 -3.42
N ALA A 155 14.89 3.99 -2.78
CA ALA A 155 13.56 3.38 -2.72
C ALA A 155 12.98 3.14 -4.13
N ARG A 156 13.03 4.14 -5.02
CA ARG A 156 12.61 3.99 -6.42
C ARG A 156 13.38 2.85 -7.10
N HIS A 157 14.71 2.83 -6.95
CA HIS A 157 15.55 1.82 -7.58
C HIS A 157 15.18 0.39 -7.14
N LYS A 158 14.90 0.17 -5.85
CA LYS A 158 14.44 -1.15 -5.36
C LYS A 158 13.10 -1.56 -5.98
N VAL A 159 12.13 -0.65 -6.03
CA VAL A 159 10.84 -0.90 -6.68
C VAL A 159 11.00 -1.24 -8.16
N GLU A 160 11.85 -0.48 -8.87
CA GLU A 160 12.13 -0.70 -10.28
C GLU A 160 12.83 -2.04 -10.54
N ALA A 161 13.77 -2.44 -9.69
CA ALA A 161 14.45 -3.73 -9.78
C ALA A 161 13.47 -4.91 -9.64
N TRP A 162 12.56 -4.85 -8.65
CA TRP A 162 11.54 -5.89 -8.47
C TRP A 162 10.48 -5.89 -9.56
N ARG A 163 10.05 -4.71 -10.04
CA ARG A 163 9.22 -4.59 -11.24
C ARG A 163 9.87 -5.30 -12.43
N ASP A 164 11.15 -5.04 -12.69
CA ASP A 164 11.87 -5.64 -13.82
C ASP A 164 12.03 -7.15 -13.68
N TRP A 165 12.27 -7.63 -12.45
CA TRP A 165 12.30 -9.06 -12.17
C TRP A 165 10.96 -9.73 -12.44
N VAL A 166 9.86 -9.14 -11.94
CA VAL A 166 8.48 -9.59 -12.22
C VAL A 166 8.18 -9.54 -13.73
N GLY A 167 8.68 -8.54 -14.43
CA GLY A 167 8.53 -8.37 -15.88
C GLY A 167 9.11 -9.51 -16.72
N ARG A 168 9.98 -10.35 -16.14
CA ARG A 168 10.50 -11.57 -16.77
C ARG A 168 9.53 -12.76 -16.67
N GLU A 169 8.32 -12.52 -16.18
CA GLU A 169 7.25 -13.49 -15.99
C GLU A 169 7.71 -14.78 -15.27
N PRO A 170 8.15 -14.66 -14.00
CA PRO A 170 8.71 -15.80 -13.28
C PRO A 170 7.67 -16.80 -12.77
N PHE A 171 6.38 -16.51 -12.93
CA PHE A 171 5.27 -17.32 -12.45
C PHE A 171 4.53 -18.01 -13.60
N GLU A 172 4.06 -19.23 -13.35
CA GLU A 172 3.06 -19.94 -14.13
C GLU A 172 1.78 -20.06 -13.28
N GLY A 173 0.73 -19.36 -13.68
CA GLY A 173 -0.42 -19.12 -12.80
C GLY A 173 -0.01 -18.35 -11.55
N ARG A 174 -0.10 -18.98 -10.38
CA ARG A 174 0.33 -18.41 -9.08
C ARG A 174 1.63 -18.99 -8.55
N VAL A 175 2.20 -19.97 -9.23
CA VAL A 175 3.35 -20.73 -8.74
C VAL A 175 4.61 -20.28 -9.46
N LEU A 176 5.71 -20.17 -8.74
CA LEU A 176 7.00 -19.83 -9.32
C LEU A 176 7.46 -20.96 -10.28
N LYS A 177 7.89 -20.61 -11.50
CA LYS A 177 8.33 -21.61 -12.48
C LYS A 177 9.57 -22.37 -11.99
N LYS A 178 9.72 -23.62 -12.41
CA LYS A 178 10.76 -24.54 -11.91
C LYS A 178 12.18 -23.99 -12.10
N GLU A 179 12.45 -23.29 -13.20
CA GLU A 179 13.74 -22.66 -13.46
C GLU A 179 14.08 -21.56 -12.46
N TRP A 180 13.09 -20.83 -11.96
CA TRP A 180 13.28 -19.80 -10.94
C TRP A 180 13.45 -20.42 -9.55
N VAL A 181 12.70 -21.48 -9.24
CA VAL A 181 12.92 -22.27 -8.01
C VAL A 181 14.34 -22.83 -7.98
N ALA A 182 14.84 -23.37 -9.09
CA ALA A 182 16.21 -23.87 -9.20
C ALA A 182 17.24 -22.75 -8.96
N ARG A 183 17.04 -21.57 -9.55
CA ARG A 183 17.91 -20.40 -9.34
C ARG A 183 17.93 -19.97 -7.87
N LEU A 184 16.78 -19.89 -7.21
CA LEU A 184 16.70 -19.51 -5.79
C LEU A 184 17.46 -20.49 -4.87
N ARG A 185 17.49 -21.78 -5.21
CA ARG A 185 18.27 -22.80 -4.48
C ARG A 185 19.77 -22.66 -4.66
N MET A 186 20.22 -22.13 -5.81
CA MET A 186 21.64 -21.89 -6.08
C MET A 186 22.17 -20.63 -5.39
N VAL A 187 21.29 -19.70 -5.00
CA VAL A 187 21.67 -18.55 -4.18
C VAL A 187 22.08 -19.05 -2.80
N LYS A 188 23.38 -18.95 -2.50
CA LYS A 188 23.90 -19.15 -1.15
C LYS A 188 23.42 -17.98 -0.30
N ILE A 189 22.45 -18.22 0.57
CA ILE A 189 22.19 -17.29 1.68
C ILE A 189 23.40 -17.44 2.61
N GLY A 190 24.07 -16.33 2.91
CA GLY A 190 25.26 -16.34 3.76
C GLY A 190 25.01 -17.12 5.06
N GLN A 191 26.00 -17.87 5.55
CA GLN A 191 25.98 -18.29 6.94
C GLN A 191 26.55 -17.14 7.75
N GLU A 192 25.78 -16.59 8.70
CA GLU A 192 26.35 -15.72 9.71
C GLU A 192 27.30 -16.58 10.57
N GLY A 193 28.58 -16.22 10.58
CA GLY A 193 29.58 -16.78 11.47
C GLY A 193 29.61 -16.07 12.81
#